data_AF-K1SDB2-F1
#
_entry.id   AF-K1SDB2-F1
#
_cell.length_a   1.000
_cell.length_b   1.000
_cell.length_c   1.000
_cell.angle_alpha   90.00
_cell.angle_beta   90.00
_cell.angle_gamma   90.00
#
_symmetry.space_group_name_H-M   'P 1'
#
loop_
_entity.id
_entity.type
_entity.pdbx_description
1 polymer ?
#
loop_
_entity_poly.entity_id
_entity_poly.type
_entity_poly.pdbx_seq_one_letter_code
_entity_poly.pdbx_strand_id
1 'polypeptide(L)' 'MESYRLEGQTFVIDDYDRKPAFSSFLPGLAGVKGIPLWTFYTNRGQGMNSFGIDNKGNAIMEFNSANTAFENTQVKG' A
#
# COMPACT_ATOMS: atom_id res chain seq x y z
N MET A 1 0.11 -6.96 25.99
CA MET A 1 1.21 -6.13 25.49
C MET A 1 0.67 -5.42 24.25
N GLU A 2 0.76 -4.10 24.16
CA GLU A 2 0.32 -3.38 22.97
C GLU A 2 1.22 -3.78 21.80
N SER A 3 0.65 -4.23 20.69
CA SER A 3 1.41 -4.70 19.51
C SER A 3 1.80 -3.57 18.55
N TYR A 4 1.54 -2.33 18.94
CA TYR A 4 1.76 -1.12 18.18
C TYR A 4 2.30 -0.08 19.14
N ARG A 5 3.31 0.68 18.73
CA ARG A 5 3.92 1.72 19.56
C ARG A 5 4.45 2.86 18.71
N LEU A 6 4.45 4.07 19.27
CA LEU A 6 5.04 5.25 18.65
C LEU A 6 6.37 5.56 19.33
N GLU A 7 7.46 5.48 18.59
CA GLU A 7 8.81 5.89 19.02
C GLU A 7 9.19 7.21 18.36
N GLY A 8 8.93 8.31 19.05
CA GLY A 8 9.14 9.65 18.50
C GLY A 8 8.25 9.88 17.26
N GLN A 9 8.85 9.86 16.08
CA GLN A 9 8.16 10.01 14.79
C GLN A 9 7.93 8.68 14.04
N THR A 10 8.32 7.54 14.63
CA THR A 10 8.24 6.23 14.00
C THR A 10 7.12 5.39 14.61
N PHE A 11 6.18 4.94 13.78
CA PHE A 11 5.17 3.97 14.19
C PHE A 11 5.70 2.55 13.98
N VAL A 12 5.77 1.78 15.07
CA VAL A 12 6.33 0.41 15.09
C VAL A 12 5.21 -0.59 15.31
N ILE A 13 5.26 -1.69 14.53
CA ILE A 13 4.37 -2.84 14.64
C ILE A 13 5.21 -4.04 15.05
N ASP A 14 4.99 -4.54 16.27
CA ASP A 14 5.74 -5.69 16.78
C ASP A 14 5.21 -7.00 16.18
N ASP A 15 6.12 -7.95 15.90
CA ASP A 15 5.82 -9.22 15.21
C ASP A 15 5.03 -9.03 13.90
N TYR A 16 5.47 -8.07 13.09
CA TYR A 16 4.76 -7.58 11.90
C TYR A 16 4.31 -8.68 10.94
N ASP A 17 5.15 -9.68 10.71
CA ASP A 17 4.92 -10.83 9.84
C ASP A 17 3.80 -11.74 10.35
N ARG A 18 3.57 -11.77 11.68
CA ARG A 18 2.51 -12.56 12.33
C ARG A 18 1.17 -11.82 12.35
N LYS A 19 1.13 -10.55 11.96
CA LYS A 19 -0.11 -9.77 11.88
C LYS A 19 -0.81 -10.00 10.53
N PRO A 20 -2.15 -9.86 10.47
CA PRO A 20 -2.87 -9.82 9.20
C PRO A 20 -2.31 -8.75 8.27
N ALA A 21 -2.28 -9.04 6.97
CA ALA A 21 -1.97 -8.03 5.97
C ALA A 21 -3.09 -6.97 5.94
N PHE A 22 -2.73 -5.75 5.57
CA PHE A 22 -3.66 -4.67 5.29
C PHE A 22 -3.29 -3.99 3.98
N SER A 23 -4.30 -3.40 3.35
CA SER A 23 -4.15 -2.65 2.11
C SER A 23 -4.85 -1.32 2.21
N SER A 24 -4.33 -0.30 1.54
CA SER A 24 -4.99 1.00 1.46
C SER A 24 -4.54 1.78 0.23
N PHE A 25 -5.15 2.92 0.01
CA PHE A 25 -4.59 3.93 -0.87
C PHE A 25 -3.57 4.76 -0.10
N LEU A 26 -2.42 5.03 -0.71
CA LEU A 26 -1.53 6.06 -0.18
C LEU A 26 -2.25 7.41 -0.23
N PRO A 27 -2.07 8.27 0.78
CA PRO A 27 -2.58 9.63 0.68
C PRO A 27 -1.98 10.27 -0.57
N GLY A 28 -2.82 10.95 -1.37
CA GLY A 28 -2.39 11.60 -2.60
C GLY A 28 -1.37 12.70 -2.30
N LEU A 29 -0.09 12.34 -2.31
CA LEU A 29 1.03 13.25 -2.11
C LEU A 29 1.63 13.58 -3.48
N ALA A 30 1.07 14.61 -4.12
CA ALA A 30 1.77 15.27 -5.22
C ALA A 30 2.77 16.25 -4.60
N GLY A 31 4.07 16.07 -4.88
CA GLY A 31 5.05 17.12 -4.59
C GLY A 31 4.67 18.43 -5.29
N VAL A 32 5.36 19.54 -4.98
CA VAL A 32 5.04 20.87 -5.55
C VAL A 32 4.95 20.89 -7.09
N LYS A 33 5.66 19.98 -7.76
CA LYS A 33 5.61 19.75 -9.21
C LYS A 33 5.22 18.31 -9.58
N GLY A 34 4.72 17.55 -8.61
CA GLY A 34 4.37 16.14 -8.79
C GLY A 34 3.06 15.96 -9.54
N ILE A 35 2.94 14.86 -10.26
CA ILE A 35 1.67 14.42 -10.82
C ILE A 35 0.93 13.65 -9.72
N PRO A 36 -0.33 14.01 -9.39
CA PRO A 36 -1.09 13.26 -8.39
C PRO A 36 -1.34 11.84 -8.91
N LEU A 37 -0.91 10.86 -8.11
CA LEU A 37 -1.16 9.45 -8.34
C LEU A 37 -2.21 8.96 -7.36
N TRP A 38 -3.13 8.14 -7.85
CA TRP A 38 -3.76 7.16 -6.99
C TRP A 38 -2.83 5.96 -6.91
N THR A 39 -2.57 5.49 -5.69
CA THR A 39 -1.65 4.40 -5.44
C THR A 39 -2.26 3.45 -4.44
N PHE A 40 -2.45 2.19 -4.83
CA PHE A 40 -2.99 1.12 -4.00
C PHE A 40 -1.86 0.17 -3.60
N TYR A 41 -1.72 -0.05 -2.29
CA TYR A 41 -0.64 -0.84 -1.71
C TYR A 41 -1.18 -1.90 -0.75
N THR A 42 -0.44 -2.99 -0.60
CA THR A 42 -0.57 -3.97 0.48
C THR A 42 0.68 -3.87 1.33
N ASN A 43 0.60 -3.99 2.64
CA ASN A 43 1.74 -3.85 3.55
C ASN A 43 2.69 -5.08 3.53
N ARG A 44 2.88 -5.73 2.39
CA ARG A 44 3.63 -6.99 2.23
C ARG A 44 4.28 -7.02 0.85
N GLY A 45 5.32 -7.84 0.68
CA GLY A 45 6.02 -8.01 -0.61
C GLY A 45 6.62 -6.69 -1.13
N GLN A 46 6.59 -6.45 -2.45
CA GLN A 46 6.95 -5.16 -3.06
C GLN A 46 6.15 -3.96 -2.53
N GLY A 47 5.05 -4.19 -1.80
CA GLY A 47 4.20 -3.16 -1.25
C GLY A 47 3.19 -2.59 -2.25
N MET A 48 3.65 -2.25 -3.46
CA MET A 48 2.84 -1.60 -4.50
C MET A 48 2.05 -2.63 -5.33
N ASN A 49 0.74 -2.44 -5.45
CA ASN A 49 -0.13 -3.38 -6.16
C ASN A 49 -0.77 -2.79 -7.42
N SER A 50 -1.11 -1.50 -7.41
CA SER A 50 -1.63 -0.76 -8.59
C SER A 50 -1.44 0.74 -8.42
N PHE A 51 -1.23 1.47 -9.51
CA PHE A 51 -1.20 2.94 -9.49
C PHE A 51 -1.51 3.54 -10.86
N GLY A 52 -1.93 4.81 -10.86
CA GLY A 52 -2.24 5.56 -12.06
C GLY A 52 -2.57 7.01 -11.76
N ILE A 53 -2.95 7.75 -12.79
CA ILE A 53 -3.33 9.16 -12.70
C ILE A 53 -4.85 9.28 -12.70
N ASP A 54 -5.39 10.32 -12.06
CA ASP A 54 -6.81 10.70 -12.10
C ASP A 54 -7.80 9.62 -11.59
N ASN A 55 -8.04 8.56 -12.36
CA ASN A 55 -8.97 7.48 -12.05
C ASN A 55 -8.47 6.10 -12.55
N LYS A 56 -9.18 5.02 -12.19
CA LYS A 56 -8.79 3.64 -12.52
C LYS A 56 -8.70 3.33 -14.02
N GLY A 57 -9.39 4.10 -14.86
CA GLY A 57 -9.32 3.98 -16.33
C GLY A 57 -8.00 4.48 -16.91
N ASN A 58 -7.26 5.31 -16.16
CA ASN A 58 -5.94 5.82 -16.51
C ASN A 58 -4.84 5.13 -15.68
N ALA A 59 -4.93 3.81 -15.58
CA ALA A 59 -3.97 2.97 -14.87
C ALA A 59 -2.62 2.89 -15.61
N ILE A 60 -1.52 3.14 -14.88
CA ILE A 60 -0.16 2.88 -15.38
C ILE A 60 0.19 1.41 -15.12
N MET A 61 -0.18 0.90 -13.94
CA MET A 61 -0.13 -0.52 -13.58
C MET A 61 -1.54 -1.04 -13.41
N GLU A 62 -1.82 -2.24 -13.93
CA GLU A 62 -3.14 -2.89 -13.89
C GLU A 62 -3.79 -2.79 -12.50
N PHE A 63 -5.05 -2.38 -12.48
CA PHE A 63 -5.82 -2.26 -11.25
C PHE A 63 -6.24 -3.65 -10.75
N ASN A 64 -5.73 -4.01 -9.58
CA ASN A 64 -6.14 -5.20 -8.84
C ASN A 64 -7.04 -4.78 -7.68
N SER A 65 -8.20 -5.44 -7.55
CA SER A 65 -9.07 -5.27 -6.37
C SER A 65 -8.35 -5.74 -5.09
N ALA A 66 -8.84 -5.35 -3.91
CA ALA A 66 -8.21 -5.71 -2.64
C ALA A 66 -8.04 -7.23 -2.46
N ASN A 67 -9.04 -8.04 -2.81
CA ASN A 67 -8.95 -9.50 -2.70
C ASN A 67 -7.81 -10.06 -3.57
N THR A 68 -7.76 -9.63 -4.84
CA THR A 68 -6.70 -10.02 -5.78
C THR A 68 -5.33 -9.52 -5.33
N ALA A 69 -5.26 -8.33 -4.72
CA ALA A 69 -4.03 -7.79 -4.16
C ALA A 69 -3.45 -8.69 -3.07
N PHE A 70 -4.30 -9.16 -2.14
CA PHE A 70 -3.88 -10.05 -1.07
C PHE A 70 -3.42 -11.42 -1.59
N GLU A 71 -4.12 -11.97 -2.58
CA GLU A 71 -3.71 -13.22 -3.25
C GLU A 71 -2.36 -13.06 -3.96
N ASN A 72 -2.19 -11.99 -4.74
CA ASN A 72 -0.96 -11.73 -5.49
C ASN A 72 0.24 -11.47 -4.59
N THR A 73 0.04 -10.87 -3.41
CA THR A 73 1.10 -10.47 -2.48
C THR A 73 2.06 -11.63 -2.15
N GLN A 74 1.55 -12.85 -2.01
CA GLN A 74 2.38 -14.00 -1.64
C GLN A 74 3.14 -14.62 -2.83
N VAL A 75 2.66 -14.41 -4.05
CA VAL A 75 3.10 -15.18 -5.24
C VAL A 75 3.70 -14.32 -6.36
N LYS A 76 3.42 -13.02 -6.38
CA LYS A 76 3.90 -12.04 -7.38
C LYS A 76 4.74 -10.93 -6.76
N GLY A 77 5.21 -11.15 -5.53
CA GLY A 77 5.91 -10.15 -4.74
C GLY A 77 7.32 -9.87 -5.19
#